data_AF-A0A2V2RG81-F1
#
_entry.id   AF-A0A2V2RG81-F1
#
_cell.length_a   1.000
_cell.length_b   1.000
_cell.length_c   1.000
_cell.angle_alpha   90.00
_cell.angle_beta   90.00
_cell.angle_gamma   90.00
#
_symmetry.space_group_name_H-M   'P 1'
#
loop_
_entity.id
_entity.type
_entity.pdbx_description
1 polymer ?
#
loop_
_entity_poly.entity_id
_entity_poly.type
_entity_poly.pdbx_seq_one_letter_code
_entity_poly.pdbx_strand_id
1 'polypeptide(L)'
;MHKVKKVRLSAALVVLLCFFMPWIQVSCGSAKDSISGIDLARDNQSLLWLIPILIVATLVVGFFIRLRGNLDLGSLLGFASGLVSAYLMNRERIRAEDNSGLLQVSLTGWFWLGLGASIVLAVTSAIDFLKPPKPR
;
A
#
# COMPACT_ATOMS: atom_id res chain seq x y z
N MET A 1 3.38 -23.08 3.73
CA MET A 1 2.68 -22.14 2.81
C MET A 1 1.55 -21.35 3.46
N HIS A 2 0.94 -21.77 4.58
CA HIS A 2 -0.17 -21.03 5.19
C HIS A 2 0.24 -19.71 5.89
N LYS A 3 1.44 -19.66 6.48
CA LYS A 3 1.96 -18.46 7.18
C LYS A 3 2.20 -17.27 6.23
N VAL A 4 2.83 -17.50 5.08
CA VAL A 4 3.14 -16.44 4.09
C VAL A 4 1.86 -15.83 3.51
N LYS A 5 0.87 -16.66 3.17
CA LYS A 5 -0.45 -16.18 2.69
C LYS A 5 -1.18 -15.32 3.72
N LYS A 6 -1.12 -15.69 5.00
CA LYS A 6 -1.67 -14.88 6.10
C LYS A 6 -0.96 -13.53 6.24
N VAL A 7 0.38 -13.53 6.21
CA VAL A 7 1.19 -12.30 6.27
C VAL A 7 0.87 -11.37 5.11
N ARG A 8 0.73 -11.91 3.90
CA ARG A 8 0.37 -11.15 2.71
C ARG A 8 -1.00 -10.50 2.83
N LEU A 9 -1.99 -11.27 3.31
CA LEU A 9 -3.35 -10.77 3.52
C LEU A 9 -3.39 -9.70 4.63
N SER A 10 -2.68 -9.91 5.74
CA SER A 10 -2.59 -8.90 6.79
C SER A 10 -1.86 -7.63 6.31
N ALA A 11 -0.79 -7.78 5.52
CA ALA A 11 -0.08 -6.63 4.95
C ALA A 11 -0.99 -5.83 4.01
N ALA A 12 -1.72 -6.50 3.12
CA ALA A 12 -2.70 -5.84 2.23
C ALA A 12 -3.78 -5.09 3.03
N LEU A 13 -4.32 -5.70 4.08
CA LEU A 13 -5.29 -5.04 4.96
C LEU A 13 -4.70 -3.83 5.70
N VAL A 14 -3.46 -3.95 6.19
CA VAL A 14 -2.77 -2.83 6.85
C VAL A 14 -2.53 -1.68 5.87
N VAL A 15 -2.09 -1.95 4.63
CA VAL A 15 -1.95 -0.91 3.59
C VAL A 15 -3.28 -0.22 3.34
N LEU A 16 -4.36 -1.00 3.20
CA LEU A 16 -5.70 -0.47 2.97
C LEU A 16 -6.15 0.43 4.13
N LEU A 17 -6.03 -0.03 5.37
CA LEU A 17 -6.41 0.76 6.55
C LEU A 17 -5.56 2.02 6.68
N CYS A 18 -4.24 1.90 6.50
CA CYS A 18 -3.33 3.04 6.56
C CYS A 18 -3.66 4.09 5.49
N PHE A 19 -4.16 3.69 4.31
CA PHE A 19 -4.57 4.62 3.26
C PHE A 19 -5.67 5.60 3.71
N PHE A 20 -6.61 5.15 4.55
CA PHE A 20 -7.67 6.00 5.08
C PHE A 20 -7.25 6.80 6.32
N MET A 21 -6.11 6.47 6.92
CA MET A 21 -5.59 7.20 8.08
C MET A 21 -4.92 8.52 7.63
N PRO A 22 -4.76 9.50 8.54
CA PRO A 22 -4.06 10.73 8.22
C PRO A 22 -2.62 10.39 7.83
N TRP A 23 -2.16 10.83 6.66
CA TRP A 23 -0.80 10.59 6.17
C TRP A 23 0.11 11.75 6.53
N ILE A 24 -0.40 12.96 6.28
CA ILE A 24 0.33 14.20 6.41
C ILE A 24 -0.35 15.03 7.49
N GLN A 25 0.44 15.59 8.39
CA GLN A 25 0.02 16.61 9.33
C GLN A 25 0.68 17.93 8.95
N VAL A 26 -0.12 18.92 8.64
CA VAL A 26 0.32 20.30 8.41
C VAL A 26 0.03 21.11 9.66
N SER A 27 1.06 21.80 10.16
CA SER A 27 0.93 22.73 11.28
C SER A 27 1.10 24.16 10.78
N CYS A 28 0.00 24.91 10.73
CA CYS A 28 -0.01 26.34 10.43
C CYS A 28 -0.21 27.12 11.73
N GLY A 29 0.85 27.28 12.53
CA GLY A 29 0.77 27.96 13.82
C GLY A 29 -0.10 27.21 14.84
N SER A 30 -1.34 27.69 15.05
CA SER A 30 -2.29 27.13 16.03
C SER A 30 -3.32 26.16 15.44
N ALA A 31 -3.41 26.04 14.11
CA ALA A 31 -4.27 25.07 13.44
C ALA A 31 -3.45 23.85 12.99
N LYS A 32 -3.90 22.66 13.41
CA LYS A 32 -3.37 21.37 12.95
C LYS A 32 -4.38 20.74 12.03
N ASP A 33 -4.08 20.73 10.74
CA ASP A 33 -4.87 20.00 9.76
C ASP A 33 -4.14 18.71 9.39
N SER A 34 -4.90 17.62 9.31
CA SER A 34 -4.38 16.31 8.97
C SER A 34 -5.05 15.81 7.71
N ILE A 35 -4.26 15.47 6.70
CA ILE A 35 -4.77 15.08 5.39
C ILE A 35 -4.54 13.58 5.21
N SER A 36 -5.61 12.87 4.91
CA SER A 36 -5.59 11.42 4.67
C SER A 36 -5.22 11.10 3.22
N GLY A 37 -4.86 9.85 2.94
CA GLY A 37 -4.60 9.39 1.57
C GLY A 37 -5.81 9.55 0.65
N ILE A 38 -7.04 9.45 1.18
CA ILE A 38 -8.28 9.66 0.40
C ILE A 38 -8.50 11.12 0.05
N ASP A 39 -8.20 12.05 0.96
CA ASP A 39 -8.32 13.49 0.69
C ASP A 39 -7.29 13.92 -0.37
N LEU A 40 -6.05 13.42 -0.26
CA LEU A 40 -5.01 13.61 -1.29
C LEU A 40 -5.46 13.10 -2.67
N ALA A 41 -6.07 11.91 -2.69
CA ALA A 41 -6.57 11.30 -3.92
C ALA A 41 -7.74 12.07 -4.55
N ARG A 42 -8.48 12.85 -3.74
CA ARG A 42 -9.62 13.66 -4.19
C ARG A 42 -9.21 15.02 -4.72
N ASP A 43 -8.24 15.68 -4.10
CA ASP A 43 -7.98 17.10 -4.35
C ASP A 43 -7.10 17.40 -5.57
N ASN A 44 -6.16 16.52 -5.97
CA ASN A 44 -5.45 16.70 -7.24
C ASN A 44 -4.59 15.50 -7.69
N GLN A 45 -4.70 14.36 -7.02
CA GLN A 45 -3.77 13.24 -7.22
C GLN A 45 -4.54 11.93 -7.48
N SER A 46 -5.31 11.90 -8.57
CA SER A 46 -6.12 10.74 -8.97
C SER A 46 -5.34 9.44 -9.10
N LEU A 47 -4.01 9.51 -9.29
CA LEU A 47 -3.13 8.33 -9.28
C LEU A 47 -3.10 7.60 -7.93
N LEU A 48 -3.35 8.27 -6.80
CA LEU A 48 -3.40 7.61 -5.49
C LEU A 48 -4.58 6.66 -5.34
N TRP A 49 -5.65 6.82 -6.13
CA TRP A 49 -6.74 5.86 -6.19
C TRP A 49 -6.29 4.46 -6.63
N LEU A 50 -5.17 4.36 -7.36
CA LEU A 50 -4.61 3.06 -7.71
C LEU A 50 -4.24 2.23 -6.48
N ILE A 51 -3.87 2.85 -5.36
CA ILE A 51 -3.49 2.11 -4.14
C ILE A 51 -4.66 1.29 -3.60
N PRO A 52 -5.81 1.89 -3.18
CA PRO A 52 -6.93 1.12 -2.68
C PRO A 52 -7.51 0.19 -3.77
N ILE A 53 -7.55 0.61 -5.03
CA ILE A 53 -8.05 -0.24 -6.13
C ILE A 53 -7.19 -1.50 -6.29
N LEU A 54 -5.86 -1.36 -6.34
CA LEU A 54 -4.94 -2.49 -6.51
C LEU A 54 -4.95 -3.41 -5.29
N ILE A 55 -5.04 -2.85 -4.08
CA ILE A 55 -5.10 -3.66 -2.86
C ILE A 55 -6.42 -4.45 -2.80
N VAL A 56 -7.55 -3.82 -3.13
CA VAL A 56 -8.84 -4.51 -3.22
C VAL A 56 -8.81 -5.58 -4.31
N ALA A 57 -8.25 -5.28 -5.50
CA ALA A 57 -8.09 -6.25 -6.57
C ALA A 57 -7.26 -7.46 -6.10
N THR A 58 -6.15 -7.23 -5.39
CA THR A 58 -5.31 -8.30 -4.83
C THR A 58 -6.05 -9.15 -3.79
N LEU A 59 -6.89 -8.55 -2.95
CA LEU A 59 -7.73 -9.29 -1.99
C LEU A 59 -8.79 -10.12 -2.69
N VAL A 60 -9.51 -9.53 -3.67
CA VAL A 60 -10.56 -10.20 -4.44
C VAL A 60 -9.98 -11.36 -5.26
N VAL A 61 -8.92 -11.11 -6.02
CA VAL A 61 -8.24 -12.14 -6.82
C VAL A 61 -7.64 -13.22 -5.91
N GLY A 62 -7.03 -12.85 -4.78
CA GLY A 62 -6.55 -13.81 -3.78
C GLY A 62 -7.67 -14.70 -3.22
N PHE A 63 -8.87 -14.15 -3.02
CA PHE A 63 -10.05 -14.89 -2.58
C PHE A 63 -10.56 -15.83 -3.68
N PHE A 64 -10.71 -15.35 -4.92
CA PHE A 64 -11.15 -16.18 -6.05
C PHE A 64 -10.17 -17.31 -6.38
N ILE A 65 -8.86 -17.07 -6.33
CA ILE A 65 -7.84 -18.12 -6.55
C ILE A 65 -7.90 -19.17 -5.45
N ARG A 66 -8.19 -18.78 -4.19
CA ARG A 66 -8.41 -19.74 -3.11
C ARG A 66 -9.60 -20.66 -3.38
N LEU A 67 -10.64 -20.16 -4.05
CA LEU A 67 -11.81 -20.93 -4.45
C LEU A 67 -11.56 -21.79 -5.70
N ARG A 68 -10.83 -21.27 -6.70
CA ARG A 68 -10.60 -21.96 -7.99
C ARG A 68 -9.36 -22.86 -8.01
N GLY A 69 -8.49 -22.80 -7.00
CA GLY A 69 -7.35 -23.71 -6.84
C GLY A 69 -6.26 -23.62 -7.92
N ASN A 70 -6.33 -22.65 -8.83
CA ASN A 70 -5.43 -22.57 -9.97
C ASN A 70 -5.03 -21.12 -10.26
N LEU A 71 -3.73 -20.95 -10.57
CA LEU A 71 -3.00 -19.77 -11.11
C LEU A 71 -2.12 -18.97 -10.15
N ASP A 72 -0.87 -18.79 -10.61
CA ASP A 72 0.18 -17.86 -10.12
C ASP A 72 -0.17 -16.38 -10.27
N LEU A 73 -1.29 -16.04 -10.92
CA LEU A 73 -1.71 -14.64 -11.11
C LEU A 73 -1.85 -13.88 -9.80
N GLY A 74 -2.19 -14.58 -8.71
CA GLY A 74 -2.33 -13.96 -7.39
C GLY A 74 -1.00 -13.49 -6.79
N SER A 75 0.13 -14.11 -7.10
CA SER A 75 1.46 -13.66 -6.64
C SER A 75 1.96 -12.51 -7.49
N LEU A 76 1.78 -12.58 -8.81
CA LEU A 76 2.12 -11.48 -9.72
C LEU A 76 1.35 -10.19 -9.40
N LEU A 77 0.03 -10.29 -9.17
CA LEU A 77 -0.81 -9.14 -8.83
C LEU A 77 -0.45 -8.56 -7.45
N GLY A 78 -0.14 -9.43 -6.48
CA GLY A 78 0.33 -9.01 -5.15
C GLY A 78 1.67 -8.27 -5.21
N PHE A 79 2.58 -8.71 -6.08
CA PHE A 79 3.87 -8.05 -6.30
C PHE A 79 3.68 -6.69 -6.96
N ALA A 80 2.94 -6.63 -8.07
CA ALA A 80 2.67 -5.39 -8.79
C ALA A 80 1.94 -4.37 -7.91
N SER A 81 0.90 -4.79 -7.18
CA SER A 81 0.15 -3.91 -6.27
C SER A 81 1.02 -3.37 -5.13
N GLY A 82 1.84 -4.21 -4.50
CA GLY A 82 2.76 -3.78 -3.46
C GLY A 82 3.81 -2.79 -3.97
N LEU A 83 4.38 -3.05 -5.15
CA LEU A 83 5.40 -2.19 -5.76
C LEU A 83 4.84 -0.83 -6.16
N VAL A 84 3.69 -0.81 -6.85
CA VAL A 84 3.02 0.44 -7.25
C VAL A 84 2.60 1.24 -6.02
N SER A 85 2.08 0.58 -4.98
CA SER A 85 1.70 1.26 -3.73
C SER A 85 2.91 1.88 -3.03
N ALA A 86 4.02 1.13 -2.92
CA ALA A 86 5.26 1.63 -2.33
C ALA A 86 5.83 2.81 -3.13
N TYR A 87 5.82 2.73 -4.46
CA TYR A 87 6.28 3.79 -5.33
C TYR A 87 5.43 5.06 -5.18
N LEU A 88 4.11 4.95 -5.21
CA LEU A 88 3.20 6.09 -5.06
C LEU A 88 3.34 6.73 -3.66
N MET A 89 3.40 5.93 -2.60
CA MET A 89 3.65 6.46 -1.25
C MET A 89 5.01 7.17 -1.18
N ASN A 90 6.09 6.57 -1.69
CA ASN A 90 7.40 7.20 -1.67
C ASN A 90 7.45 8.49 -2.51
N ARG A 91 6.70 8.55 -3.61
CA ARG A 91 6.54 9.78 -4.40
C ARG A 91 5.87 10.88 -3.58
N GLU A 92 4.83 10.57 -2.82
CA GLU A 92 4.18 11.54 -1.94
C GLU A 92 5.10 11.98 -0.80
N ARG A 93 5.96 11.09 -0.28
CA ARG A 93 7.00 11.50 0.69
C ARG A 93 7.91 12.58 0.12
N ILE A 94 8.47 12.37 -1.08
CA ILE A 94 9.38 13.35 -1.72
C ILE A 94 8.64 14.68 -1.95
N ARG A 95 7.39 14.60 -2.40
CA ARG A 95 6.56 15.80 -2.62
C ARG A 95 6.25 16.55 -1.32
N ALA A 96 6.01 15.83 -0.23
CA ALA A 96 5.82 16.43 1.09
C ALA A 96 7.11 17.12 1.57
N GLU A 97 8.27 16.49 1.34
CA GLU A 97 9.58 17.06 1.67
C GLU A 97 9.87 18.35 0.88
N ASP A 98 9.57 18.41 -0.42
CA ASP A 98 9.75 19.62 -1.25
C ASP A 98 8.85 20.80 -0.79
N ASN A 99 7.62 20.50 -0.32
CA ASN A 99 6.69 21.54 0.16
C ASN A 99 6.98 22.01 1.60
N SER A 100 7.87 21.33 2.32
CA SER A 100 8.27 21.71 3.70
C SER A 100 8.94 23.07 3.80
N GLY A 101 9.44 23.60 2.67
CA GLY A 101 10.10 24.92 2.64
C GLY A 101 9.15 26.09 2.94
N LEU A 102 7.84 25.89 2.81
CA LEU A 102 6.82 26.93 3.02
C LEU A 102 5.89 26.65 4.23
N LEU A 103 5.75 25.39 4.66
CA LEU A 103 4.89 24.98 5.79
C LEU A 103 5.54 23.86 6.60
N GLN A 104 5.25 23.79 7.90
CA GLN A 104 5.71 22.68 8.75
C GLN A 104 4.87 21.42 8.45
N VAL A 105 5.36 20.61 7.51
CA VAL A 105 4.76 19.34 7.08
C VAL A 105 5.42 18.20 7.86
N SER A 106 4.63 17.37 8.53
CA SER A 106 5.10 16.18 9.24
C SER A 106 4.40 14.93 8.70
N LEU A 107 5.19 13.90 8.37
CA LEU A 107 4.67 12.59 8.01
C LEU A 107 4.28 11.81 9.26
N THR A 108 3.07 11.30 9.29
CA THR A 108 2.56 10.52 10.42
C THR A 108 3.13 9.11 10.45
N GLY A 109 3.06 8.45 11.61
CA GLY A 109 3.42 7.03 11.74
C GLY A 109 2.57 6.09 10.87
N TRP A 110 1.34 6.48 10.54
CA TRP A 110 0.44 5.69 9.68
C TRP A 110 0.94 5.60 8.25
N PHE A 111 1.53 6.68 7.74
CA PHE A 111 2.17 6.70 6.43
C PHE A 111 3.32 5.68 6.38
N TRP A 112 4.20 5.69 7.38
CA TRP A 112 5.32 4.76 7.46
C TRP A 112 4.89 3.30 7.62
N LEU A 113 3.82 3.06 8.39
CA LEU A 113 3.22 1.73 8.50
C LEU A 113 2.64 1.25 7.16
N GLY A 114 1.93 2.12 6.44
CA GLY A 114 1.41 1.81 5.11
C GLY A 114 2.53 1.50 4.10
N LEU A 115 3.58 2.33 4.08
CA LEU A 115 4.73 2.13 3.21
C LEU A 115 5.46 0.83 3.53
N GLY A 116 5.76 0.57 4.82
CA GLY A 116 6.37 -0.67 5.26
C GLY A 116 5.53 -1.90 4.90
N ALA A 117 4.22 -1.84 5.11
CA ALA A 117 3.30 -2.93 4.77
C ALA A 117 3.25 -3.19 3.26
N SER A 118 3.32 -2.15 2.42
CA SER A 118 3.34 -2.30 0.96
C SER A 118 4.62 -2.97 0.46
N ILE A 119 5.77 -2.67 1.08
CA ILE A 119 7.05 -3.33 0.79
C ILE A 119 6.99 -4.80 1.21
N VAL A 120 6.49 -5.09 2.42
CA VAL A 120 6.31 -6.47 2.89
C VAL A 120 5.38 -7.25 1.95
N LEU A 121 4.30 -6.61 1.47
CA LEU A 121 3.39 -7.20 0.49
C LEU A 121 4.11 -7.54 -0.82
N ALA A 122 4.93 -6.63 -1.34
CA ALA A 122 5.71 -6.86 -2.55
C ALA A 122 6.71 -8.00 -2.37
N VAL A 123 7.53 -7.96 -1.31
CA VAL A 123 8.58 -8.96 -1.05
C VAL A 123 7.97 -10.34 -0.83
N THR A 124 6.91 -10.46 -0.02
CA THR A 124 6.26 -11.75 0.21
C THR A 124 5.63 -12.33 -1.07
N SER A 125 5.07 -11.47 -1.92
CA SER A 125 4.53 -11.87 -3.22
C SER A 125 5.62 -12.30 -4.20
N ALA A 126 6.76 -11.59 -4.23
CA ALA A 126 7.91 -11.95 -5.05
C ALA A 126 8.52 -13.30 -4.62
N ILE A 127 8.64 -13.54 -3.31
CA ILE A 127 9.14 -14.82 -2.78
C ILE A 127 8.22 -15.96 -3.18
N ASP A 128 6.90 -15.77 -3.14
CA ASP A 128 5.95 -16.79 -3.56
C ASP A 128 5.99 -17.01 -5.09
N PHE A 129 6.27 -15.98 -5.88
CA PHE A 129 6.42 -16.08 -7.34
C PHE A 129 7.72 -16.78 -7.76
N LEU A 130 8.83 -16.55 -7.04
CA LEU A 130 10.14 -17.13 -7.35
C LEU A 130 10.32 -18.56 -6.85
N LYS A 131 9.43 -19.07 -5.99
CA LYS A 131 9.53 -20.44 -5.48
C LYS A 131 9.09 -21.43 -6.55
N PRO A 132 9.96 -22.41 -6.92
CA PRO A 132 9.61 -23.40 -7.92
C PRO A 132 8.39 -24.23 -7.46
N PRO A 133 7.50 -24.62 -8.40
CA PRO A 133 6.36 -25.46 -8.07
C PRO A 133 6.87 -26.78 -7.47
N LYS A 134 6.43 -27.08 -6.25
CA LYS A 134 6.81 -28.32 -5.57
C LYS A 134 6.19 -29.49 -6.36
N PRO A 135 6.98 -30.48 -6.84
CA PRO A 135 6.41 -31.66 -7.48
C PRO A 135 5.48 -32.36 -6.48
N ARG A 136 4.27 -32.70 -6.94
CA ARG A 136 3.26 -33.44 -6.17
C ARG A 136 3.69 -34.88 -5.97
#